data_AF-A0A9E3C0J9-F1
#
_entry.id   AF-A0A9E3C0J9-F1
#
_cell.length_a   1.000
_cell.length_b   1.000
_cell.length_c   1.000
_cell.angle_alpha   90.00
_cell.angle_beta   90.00
_cell.angle_gamma   90.00
#
_symmetry.space_group_name_H-M   'P 1'
#
loop_
_entity.id
_entity.type
_entity.pdbx_description
1 polymer ?
#
loop_
_entity_poly.entity_id
_entity_poly.type
_entity_poly.pdbx_seq_one_letter_code
_entity_poly.pdbx_strand_id
1 'polypeptide(L)'
;MALDAAGNAETETEAKASRDRQAADPEVGGIAADRLRSIIERIERLEEERKALAGDIKDIYTEAKSAGFEVKVIRQLISLRRKEPAEVEEEESLLDLYRRALGM
;
A
#
# COMPACT_ATOMS: atom_id res chain seq x y z
N MET A 1 -9.21 50.40 -45.60
CA MET A 1 -9.68 49.04 -45.23
C MET A 1 -8.61 48.05 -45.63
N ALA A 2 -7.57 47.90 -44.80
CA ALA A 2 -6.52 46.88 -44.93
C ALA A 2 -5.69 46.89 -43.63
N LEU A 3 -6.31 46.39 -42.56
CA LEU A 3 -5.65 45.98 -41.33
C LEU A 3 -5.96 44.48 -41.15
N ASP A 4 -5.05 43.76 -40.53
CA ASP A 4 -5.21 42.39 -40.01
C ASP A 4 -4.96 41.19 -40.95
N ALA A 5 -3.73 41.07 -41.47
CA ALA A 5 -3.22 39.76 -41.93
C ALA A 5 -1.93 39.31 -41.22
N ALA A 6 -1.18 40.20 -40.57
CA ALA A 6 0.09 39.86 -39.93
C ALA A 6 -0.06 39.29 -38.49
N GLY A 7 -1.13 39.66 -37.78
CA GLY A 7 -1.35 39.23 -36.38
C GLY A 7 -1.83 37.78 -36.19
N ASN A 8 -2.25 37.11 -37.27
CA ASN A 8 -2.81 35.75 -37.19
C ASN A 8 -1.74 34.65 -37.35
N ALA A 9 -0.60 34.96 -37.97
CA ALA A 9 0.46 33.98 -38.18
C ALA A 9 1.34 33.77 -36.92
N GLU A 10 1.55 34.82 -36.13
CA GLU A 10 2.35 34.75 -34.90
C GLU A 10 1.61 34.00 -33.78
N THR A 11 0.29 34.19 -33.69
CA THR A 11 -0.57 33.52 -32.70
C THR A 11 -0.76 32.03 -32.98
N GLU A 12 -0.78 31.62 -34.25
CA GLU A 12 -0.81 30.20 -34.65
C GLU A 12 0.53 29.48 -34.37
N THR A 13 1.65 30.19 -34.47
CA THR A 13 2.98 29.62 -34.27
C THR A 13 3.26 29.37 -32.78
N GLU A 14 2.83 30.28 -31.90
CA GLU A 14 2.90 30.08 -30.44
C GLU A 14 1.90 29.04 -29.94
N ALA A 15 0.69 28.97 -30.51
CA ALA A 15 -0.31 27.95 -30.18
C ALA A 15 0.12 26.53 -30.61
N LYS A 16 0.90 26.41 -31.69
CA LYS A 16 1.46 25.13 -32.14
C LYS A 16 2.70 24.73 -31.34
N ALA A 17 3.58 25.68 -31.01
CA ALA A 17 4.77 25.45 -30.17
C ALA A 17 4.45 25.16 -28.69
N SER A 18 3.27 25.55 -28.21
CA SER A 18 2.75 25.20 -26.89
C SER A 18 2.02 23.86 -26.88
N ARG A 19 1.36 23.46 -27.97
CA ARG A 19 0.79 22.10 -28.14
C ARG A 19 1.86 21.02 -28.33
N ASP A 20 2.93 21.30 -29.09
CA ASP A 20 4.01 20.34 -29.34
C ASP A 20 4.90 20.09 -28.10
N ARG A 21 4.90 21.02 -27.13
CA ARG A 21 5.57 20.82 -25.83
C ARG A 21 4.78 19.94 -24.86
N GLN A 22 3.53 19.60 -25.18
CA GLN A 22 2.64 18.87 -24.27
C GLN A 22 2.45 17.38 -24.63
N ALA A 23 3.25 16.82 -25.56
CA ALA A 23 3.10 15.44 -26.00
C ALA A 23 4.43 14.67 -26.17
N ALA A 24 5.49 15.05 -25.46
CA ALA A 24 6.71 14.26 -25.38
C ALA A 24 6.88 13.77 -23.94
N ASP A 25 6.11 12.75 -23.60
CA ASP A 25 6.35 11.95 -22.40
C ASP A 25 7.78 11.39 -22.52
N PRO A 26 8.71 11.66 -21.60
CA PRO A 26 10.10 11.27 -21.78
C PRO A 26 10.20 9.75 -21.73
N GLU A 27 10.27 9.12 -22.91
CA GLU A 27 10.59 7.70 -23.06
C GLU A 27 12.03 7.45 -22.59
N VAL A 28 12.23 7.37 -21.28
CA VAL A 28 13.48 6.89 -20.71
C VAL A 28 13.47 5.37 -20.83
N GLY A 29 14.08 4.84 -21.90
CA GLY A 29 14.33 3.42 -22.08
C GLY A 29 13.11 2.56 -22.44
N GLY A 30 12.07 3.13 -23.09
CA GLY A 30 10.87 2.39 -23.51
C GLY A 30 9.87 2.09 -22.39
N ILE A 31 10.05 2.73 -21.22
CA ILE A 31 9.08 2.69 -20.13
C ILE A 31 8.12 3.87 -20.31
N ALA A 32 6.82 3.58 -20.42
CA ALA A 32 5.78 4.60 -20.38
C ALA A 32 5.80 5.28 -18.99
N ALA A 33 6.37 6.49 -18.91
CA ALA A 33 6.59 7.23 -17.67
C ALA A 33 5.28 7.42 -16.89
N ASP A 34 4.18 7.70 -17.59
CA ASP A 34 2.86 7.81 -17.00
C ASP A 34 2.34 6.51 -16.36
N ARG A 35 2.63 5.35 -16.97
CA ARG A 35 2.27 4.04 -16.39
C ARG A 35 3.04 3.78 -15.10
N LEU A 36 4.33 4.10 -15.09
CA LEU A 36 5.17 3.95 -13.90
C LEU A 36 4.70 4.89 -12.78
N ARG A 37 4.42 6.16 -13.10
CA ARG A 37 3.87 7.14 -12.15
C ARG A 37 2.57 6.65 -11.53
N SER A 38 1.62 6.17 -12.35
CA SER A 38 0.35 5.62 -11.85
C SER A 38 0.54 4.42 -10.91
N ILE A 39 1.51 3.53 -11.19
CA ILE A 39 1.81 2.40 -10.30
C ILE A 39 2.36 2.90 -8.95
N ILE A 40 3.28 3.86 -8.97
CA ILE A 40 3.90 4.43 -7.76
C ILE A 40 2.84 5.10 -6.89
N GLU A 41 2.04 6.01 -7.44
CA GLU A 41 1.00 6.75 -6.71
C GLU A 41 -0.01 5.80 -6.04
N ARG A 42 -0.39 4.72 -6.73
CA ARG A 42 -1.29 3.69 -6.18
C ARG A 42 -0.65 2.94 -5.01
N ILE A 43 0.65 2.64 -5.09
CA ILE A 43 1.38 1.98 -4.00
C ILE A 43 1.50 2.93 -2.81
N GLU A 44 1.90 4.18 -3.03
CA GLU A 44 2.05 5.18 -1.97
C GLU A 44 0.75 5.40 -1.20
N ARG A 45 -0.39 5.45 -1.89
CA ARG A 45 -1.69 5.51 -1.22
C ARG A 45 -1.96 4.28 -0.35
N LEU A 46 -1.67 3.09 -0.84
CA LEU A 46 -1.85 1.84 -0.07
C LEU A 46 -0.86 1.75 1.12
N GLU A 47 0.34 2.32 0.99
CA GLU A 47 1.31 2.45 2.07
C GLU A 47 0.79 3.35 3.19
N GLU A 48 0.20 4.49 2.85
CA GLU A 48 -0.44 5.41 3.80
C GLU A 48 -1.64 4.76 4.50
N GLU A 49 -2.53 4.11 3.75
CA GLU A 49 -3.67 3.35 4.30
C GLU A 49 -3.18 2.26 5.27
N ARG A 50 -2.15 1.49 4.89
CA ARG A 50 -1.58 0.45 5.76
C ARG A 50 -0.97 1.03 7.04
N LYS A 51 -0.32 2.20 6.95
CA LYS A 51 0.25 2.88 8.11
C LYS A 51 -0.84 3.35 9.07
N ALA A 52 -1.94 3.90 8.56
CA ALA A 52 -3.09 4.28 9.37
C ALA A 52 -3.68 3.06 10.11
N LEU A 53 -3.95 1.97 9.37
CA LEU A 53 -4.45 0.72 9.95
C LEU A 53 -3.51 0.12 10.99
N ALA A 54 -2.20 0.20 10.77
CA ALA A 54 -1.21 -0.24 11.75
C ALA A 54 -1.25 0.60 13.05
N GLY A 55 -1.55 1.90 12.92
CA GLY A 55 -1.83 2.80 14.04
C GLY A 55 -3.05 2.33 14.83
N ASP A 56 -4.18 2.13 14.16
CA ASP A 56 -5.43 1.69 14.78
C ASP A 56 -5.25 0.35 15.53
N ILE A 57 -4.54 -0.62 14.91
CA ILE A 57 -4.22 -1.90 15.56
C ILE A 57 -3.40 -1.70 16.84
N LYS A 58 -2.43 -0.76 16.83
CA LYS A 58 -1.60 -0.46 17.99
C LYS A 58 -2.43 0.16 19.12
N ASP A 59 -3.37 1.03 18.79
CA ASP A 59 -4.24 1.67 19.76
C ASP A 59 -5.17 0.64 20.42
N ILE A 60 -5.72 -0.31 19.65
CA ILE A 60 -6.50 -1.44 20.19
C ILE A 60 -5.66 -2.30 21.15
N TYR A 61 -4.40 -2.60 20.82
CA TYR A 61 -3.54 -3.32 21.76
C TYR A 61 -3.25 -2.53 23.04
N THR A 62 -3.20 -1.20 22.94
CA THR A 62 -2.99 -0.31 24.09
C THR A 62 -4.24 -0.24 24.97
N GLU A 63 -5.42 -0.19 24.36
CA GLU A 63 -6.70 -0.31 25.05
C GLU A 63 -6.82 -1.65 25.78
N ALA A 64 -6.54 -2.77 25.09
CA ALA A 64 -6.56 -4.10 25.69
C ALA A 64 -5.62 -4.21 26.91
N LYS A 65 -4.42 -3.63 26.81
CA LYS A 65 -3.49 -3.56 27.94
C LYS A 65 -4.07 -2.76 29.11
N SER A 66 -4.70 -1.62 28.84
CA SER A 66 -5.32 -0.75 29.85
C SER A 66 -6.53 -1.41 30.51
N ALA A 67 -7.24 -2.27 29.78
CA ALA A 67 -8.31 -3.12 30.29
C ALA A 67 -7.81 -4.36 31.07
N GLY A 68 -6.49 -4.56 31.19
CA GLY A 68 -5.90 -5.64 31.98
C GLY A 68 -5.59 -6.94 31.23
N PHE A 69 -5.70 -6.95 29.89
CA PHE A 69 -5.35 -8.12 29.09
C PHE A 69 -3.85 -8.17 28.75
N GLU A 70 -3.29 -9.38 28.69
CA GLU A 70 -1.90 -9.58 28.29
C GLU A 70 -1.76 -9.57 26.75
N VAL A 71 -1.16 -8.50 26.23
CA VAL A 71 -1.03 -8.26 24.77
C VAL A 71 -0.30 -9.38 24.04
N LYS A 72 0.69 -10.02 24.67
CA LYS A 72 1.41 -11.15 24.07
C LYS A 72 0.49 -12.34 23.78
N VAL A 73 -0.41 -12.64 24.72
CA VAL A 73 -1.38 -13.75 24.58
C VAL A 73 -2.40 -13.43 23.50
N ILE A 74 -2.89 -12.19 23.42
CA ILE A 74 -3.80 -11.76 22.33
C ILE A 74 -3.15 -11.95 20.96
N ARG A 75 -1.87 -11.57 20.80
CA ARG A 75 -1.15 -11.77 19.53
C ARG A 75 -1.02 -13.25 19.16
N GLN A 76 -0.74 -14.11 20.13
CA GLN A 76 -0.71 -15.56 19.93
C GLN A 76 -2.08 -16.06 19.47
N LEU A 77 -3.16 -15.63 20.14
CA LEU A 77 -4.52 -16.02 19.78
C LEU A 77 -4.90 -15.58 18.35
N ILE A 78 -4.54 -14.35 17.95
CA ILE A 78 -4.76 -13.88 16.57
C ILE A 78 -3.98 -14.73 15.57
N SER A 79 -2.74 -15.14 15.89
CA SER A 79 -1.95 -16.02 15.04
C SER A 79 -2.58 -17.41 14.92
N LEU A 80 -3.06 -17.99 16.01
CA LEU A 80 -3.74 -19.29 16.01
C LEU A 80 -5.03 -19.23 15.18
N ARG A 81 -5.81 -18.16 15.31
CA ARG A 81 -7.06 -17.95 14.56
C ARG A 81 -6.88 -17.81 13.04
N ARG A 82 -5.65 -17.66 12.55
CA ARG A 82 -5.33 -17.62 11.11
C ARG A 82 -5.04 -18.99 10.52
N LYS A 83 -4.80 -20.01 11.36
CA LYS A 83 -4.54 -21.39 10.94
C LYS A 83 -5.85 -22.14 10.75
N GLU A 84 -5.81 -23.24 10.01
CA GLU A 84 -6.96 -24.14 9.93
C GLU A 84 -7.18 -24.86 11.26
N PRO A 85 -8.43 -25.10 11.71
CA PRO A 85 -8.69 -25.75 12.99
C PRO A 85 -8.01 -27.12 13.15
N ALA A 86 -7.93 -27.91 12.08
CA ALA A 86 -7.29 -29.21 12.09
C ALA A 86 -5.77 -29.11 12.29
N GLU A 87 -5.10 -28.13 11.67
CA GLU A 87 -3.67 -27.87 11.88
C GLU A 87 -3.38 -27.48 13.32
N VAL A 88 -4.25 -26.65 13.92
CA VAL A 88 -4.10 -26.25 15.33
C VAL A 88 -4.24 -27.46 16.26
N GLU A 89 -5.24 -28.31 16.03
CA GLU A 89 -5.48 -29.50 16.85
C GLU A 89 -4.33 -30.52 16.75
N GLU A 90 -3.78 -30.72 15.54
CA GLU A 90 -2.62 -31.58 15.32
C GLU A 90 -1.38 -31.04 16.05
N GLU A 91 -1.08 -29.75 15.89
CA GLU A 91 0.05 -29.10 16.58
C GLU A 91 -0.09 -29.19 18.11
N GLU A 92 -1.29 -28.92 18.66
CA GLU A 92 -1.56 -29.00 20.09
C GLU A 92 -1.39 -30.43 20.62
N SER A 93 -1.86 -31.44 19.87
CA SER A 93 -1.71 -32.85 20.22
C SER A 93 -0.25 -33.28 20.27
N LEU A 94 0.56 -32.86 19.29
CA LEU A 94 2.00 -33.13 19.26
C LEU A 94 2.74 -32.41 20.41
N LEU A 95 2.37 -31.16 20.68
CA LEU A 95 2.98 -30.37 21.75
C LEU A 95 2.72 -30.99 23.12
N ASP A 96 1.50 -31.45 23.36
CA ASP A 96 1.11 -32.13 24.59
C ASP A 96 1.85 -33.47 24.75
N LEU A 97 1.96 -34.27 23.68
CA LEU A 97 2.76 -35.50 23.69
C LEU A 97 4.22 -35.22 24.10
N TYR A 98 4.84 -34.19 23.53
CA TYR A 98 6.23 -33.84 23.84
C TYR A 98 6.39 -33.27 25.25
N ARG A 99 5.42 -32.48 25.75
CA ARG A 99 5.42 -32.01 27.14
C ARG A 99 5.39 -33.16 28.13
N ARG A 100 4.49 -34.12 27.92
CA ARG A 100 4.40 -35.34 28.74
C ARG A 100 5.70 -36.14 28.72
N ALA A 101 6.32 -36.29 27.55
CA ALA A 101 7.60 -36.98 27.43
C ALA A 101 8.75 -36.28 28.19
N LEU A 102 8.67 -34.96 28.33
CA LEU A 102 9.62 -34.13 29.08
C LEU A 102 9.24 -33.93 30.56
N GLY A 103 8.07 -34.41 30.99
CA GLY A 103 7.56 -34.22 32.36
C GLY A 103 7.15 -32.78 32.68
N MET A 104 6.75 -32.01 31.66
CA MET A 104 6.21 -30.64 31.78
C MET A 104 4.70 -30.60 31.84
#